data_AF-A0A925EWT2-F1
#
_entry.id   AF-A0A925EWT2-F1
#
_cell.length_a   1.000
_cell.length_b   1.000
_cell.length_c   1.000
_cell.angle_alpha   90.00
_cell.angle_beta   90.00
_cell.angle_gamma   90.00
#
_symmetry.space_group_name_H-M   'P 1'
#
loop_
_entity.id
_entity.type
_entity.pdbx_description
1 polymer ?
#
loop_
_entity_poly.entity_id
_entity_poly.type
_entity_poly.pdbx_seq_one_letter_code
_entity_poly.pdbx_strand_id
1 'polypeptide(L)'
;MKSEKFTLTKHICFGRFIKMSIMSALLTLWYSGVQAQCPLACNNLVQVSMDEDCIVDITPDMMLEGQGLPGNCTYVVQVLGLNGQPLPPPIGYSGNSWVTSANIGQTLTVRVWLGVNSCWGTIKIEDKLPPIIICPAPITVSCWDPRTFALPVATDNCNGNVPVTILSDVTNSDLPCTDTRRAIRTITYQAKDASGNISPICSRVITYNRITLADIKFPKNYDGTAGNRPHLECDGGWAWGAFQTNASGTPVPFVTWDKNNNHYPDPEETGGPYVADPGNITGYILGYQVGTPIPSGATLPGCTAGNLVGYNVATGTWQLTCDNSSGIQNFRIDTFYNNFIGNNTLCRINTTYSDTKIDICANSYKLLRYWSVLDWCTGSITQKYQIIKVIDDEGPLFNLPPRVDSPLSPVPCLSKPVAVLTTNPYTCKADWAVLKPIFVFVCFGVTVLKFTVKFKKAP
;
A
#
# COMPACT_ATOMS: atom_id res chain seq x y z
N MET A 1 43.83 -3.64 -62.45
CA MET A 1 44.80 -4.03 -61.41
C MET A 1 45.51 -5.28 -61.91
N LYS A 2 46.81 -5.17 -62.21
CA LYS A 2 47.64 -6.22 -62.84
C LYS A 2 48.07 -7.23 -61.78
N SER A 3 47.74 -8.51 -61.97
CA SER A 3 48.33 -9.61 -61.18
C SER A 3 49.57 -10.12 -61.89
N GLU A 4 50.72 -10.03 -61.25
CA GLU A 4 51.96 -10.60 -61.77
C GLU A 4 52.05 -12.09 -61.44
N LYS A 5 52.36 -12.87 -62.50
CA LYS A 5 52.73 -14.28 -62.44
C LYS A 5 54.19 -14.37 -61.98
N PHE A 6 54.48 -15.22 -61.01
CA PHE A 6 55.83 -15.71 -60.78
C PHE A 6 55.87 -17.24 -60.89
N THR A 7 56.59 -17.69 -61.92
CA THR A 7 56.85 -19.08 -62.28
C THR A 7 58.01 -19.60 -61.44
N LEU A 8 57.84 -20.74 -60.78
CA LEU A 8 58.85 -21.36 -59.93
C LEU A 8 59.53 -22.49 -60.71
N THR A 9 60.83 -22.37 -60.97
CA THR A 9 61.63 -23.47 -61.54
C THR A 9 63.05 -23.48 -60.96
N LYS A 10 63.51 -24.72 -60.69
CA LYS A 10 64.91 -25.17 -60.44
C LYS A 10 65.47 -24.87 -59.03
N HIS A 11 66.28 -25.73 -58.41
CA HIS A 11 66.98 -26.94 -58.83
C HIS A 11 67.39 -27.71 -57.56
N ILE A 12 67.26 -29.03 -57.57
CA ILE A 12 67.84 -29.90 -56.54
C ILE A 12 69.32 -30.09 -56.90
N CYS A 13 70.23 -29.69 -56.00
CA CYS A 13 71.63 -30.13 -56.02
C CYS A 13 72.00 -30.67 -54.63
N PHE A 14 72.08 -31.99 -54.59
CA PHE A 14 72.68 -32.80 -53.52
C PHE A 14 74.17 -32.45 -53.38
N GLY A 15 74.62 -32.13 -52.17
CA GLY A 15 76.04 -32.20 -51.83
C GLY A 15 76.57 -31.09 -50.94
N ARG A 16 76.36 -31.21 -49.62
CA ARG A 16 77.29 -30.82 -48.53
C ARG A 16 76.59 -30.90 -47.17
N PHE A 17 76.32 -32.13 -46.71
CA PHE A 17 75.68 -32.38 -45.42
C PHE A 17 76.65 -32.56 -44.24
N ILE A 18 77.93 -32.28 -44.40
CA ILE A 18 78.94 -32.54 -43.36
C ILE A 18 79.88 -31.35 -43.26
N LYS A 19 79.46 -30.31 -42.54
CA LYS A 19 80.32 -29.29 -41.87
C LYS A 19 79.58 -28.17 -41.12
N MET A 20 78.27 -28.29 -40.89
CA MET A 20 77.49 -27.34 -40.07
C MET A 20 76.89 -27.95 -38.78
N SER A 21 77.42 -29.09 -38.30
CA SER A 21 76.86 -29.76 -37.11
C SER A 21 77.66 -29.61 -35.81
N ILE A 22 78.80 -28.91 -35.80
CA ILE A 22 79.61 -28.79 -34.57
C ILE A 22 79.51 -27.39 -33.93
N MET A 23 79.12 -26.35 -34.66
CA MET A 23 78.89 -25.01 -34.09
C MET A 23 77.47 -24.82 -33.50
N SER A 24 76.54 -25.73 -33.80
CA SER A 24 75.19 -25.72 -33.22
C SER A 24 75.08 -26.60 -31.98
N ALA A 25 76.08 -27.46 -31.70
CA ALA A 25 76.13 -28.35 -30.55
C ALA A 25 76.95 -27.81 -29.36
N LEU A 26 77.63 -26.67 -29.51
CA LEU A 26 78.38 -25.99 -28.45
C LEU A 26 77.63 -24.82 -27.80
N LEU A 27 76.44 -24.49 -28.29
CA LEU A 27 75.50 -23.52 -27.69
C LEU A 27 74.37 -24.20 -26.88
N THR A 28 74.38 -25.53 -26.77
CA THR A 28 73.35 -26.30 -26.05
C THR A 28 73.82 -26.84 -24.70
N LEU A 29 74.99 -26.40 -24.21
CA LEU A 29 75.55 -26.83 -22.92
C LEU A 29 75.53 -25.74 -21.83
N TRP A 30 74.55 -24.85 -21.86
CA TRP A 30 74.17 -24.02 -20.70
C TRP A 30 72.64 -23.83 -20.67
N TYR A 31 71.88 -24.92 -20.74
CA TYR A 31 70.51 -24.91 -20.22
C TYR A 31 70.57 -25.43 -18.79
N SER A 32 71.09 -24.61 -17.89
CA SER A 32 70.66 -24.68 -16.50
C SER A 32 69.16 -24.45 -16.53
N GLY A 33 68.37 -25.43 -16.08
CA GLY A 33 66.92 -25.28 -15.96
C GLY A 33 66.64 -23.94 -15.29
N VAL A 34 65.93 -23.06 -16.00
CA VAL A 34 65.36 -21.87 -15.38
C VAL A 34 64.37 -22.42 -14.37
N GLN A 35 64.75 -22.50 -13.09
CA GLN A 35 63.76 -22.56 -12.03
C GLN A 35 62.85 -21.35 -12.29
N ALA A 36 61.55 -21.59 -12.50
CA ALA A 36 60.58 -20.52 -12.47
C ALA A 36 60.80 -19.77 -11.14
N GLN A 37 61.43 -18.60 -11.22
CA GLN A 37 61.65 -17.76 -10.06
C GLN A 37 60.26 -17.33 -9.61
N CYS A 38 59.89 -17.63 -8.37
CA CYS A 38 58.66 -17.15 -7.79
C CYS A 38 58.78 -15.62 -7.62
N PRO A 39 58.10 -14.79 -8.44
CA PRO A 39 58.19 -13.35 -8.27
C PRO A 39 57.49 -12.96 -6.96
N LEU A 40 58.05 -11.98 -6.26
CA LEU A 40 57.47 -11.39 -5.05
C LEU A 40 57.60 -9.87 -5.10
N ALA A 41 57.01 -9.30 -6.15
CA ALA A 41 56.76 -7.88 -6.30
C ALA A 41 55.25 -7.70 -6.28
N CYS A 42 54.75 -6.71 -5.55
CA CYS A 42 53.31 -6.47 -5.39
C CYS A 42 52.91 -5.21 -6.16
N ASN A 43 51.78 -5.26 -6.84
CA ASN A 43 51.13 -4.10 -7.43
C ASN A 43 50.87 -3.03 -6.36
N ASN A 44 51.09 -1.77 -6.71
CA ASN A 44 50.98 -0.68 -5.75
C ASN A 44 49.51 -0.41 -5.33
N LEU A 45 48.60 -0.27 -6.30
CA LEU A 45 47.15 -0.11 -6.08
C LEU A 45 46.36 -0.96 -7.07
N VAL A 46 45.47 -1.80 -6.57
CA VAL A 46 44.55 -2.63 -7.36
C VAL A 46 43.11 -2.23 -7.05
N GLN A 47 42.28 -2.02 -8.07
CA GLN A 47 40.84 -1.81 -7.89
C GLN A 47 40.15 -3.18 -7.86
N VAL A 48 39.40 -3.45 -6.80
CA VAL A 48 38.70 -4.72 -6.58
C VAL A 48 37.20 -4.44 -6.60
N SER A 49 36.53 -4.96 -7.61
CA SER A 49 35.07 -4.94 -7.70
C SER A 49 34.48 -6.10 -6.90
N MET A 50 33.39 -5.84 -6.17
CA MET A 50 32.59 -6.90 -5.55
C MET A 50 31.98 -7.84 -6.60
N ASP A 51 31.82 -9.10 -6.24
CA ASP A 51 31.16 -10.14 -7.05
C ASP A 51 29.67 -10.30 -6.67
N GLU A 52 28.98 -11.28 -7.27
CA GLU A 52 27.55 -11.50 -7.07
C GLU A 52 27.15 -11.87 -5.63
N ASP A 53 28.09 -12.37 -4.82
CA ASP A 53 27.87 -12.68 -3.39
C ASP A 53 28.31 -11.54 -2.46
N CYS A 54 28.83 -10.45 -3.04
CA CYS A 54 29.42 -9.31 -2.34
C CYS A 54 30.59 -9.70 -1.40
N ILE A 55 31.36 -10.72 -1.79
CA ILE A 55 32.50 -11.25 -1.05
C ILE A 55 33.59 -11.63 -2.04
N VAL A 56 34.77 -11.03 -1.92
CA VAL A 56 35.87 -11.32 -2.85
C VAL A 56 37.07 -11.89 -2.10
N ASP A 57 37.60 -12.99 -2.62
CA ASP A 57 38.90 -13.52 -2.21
C ASP A 57 40.02 -12.77 -2.94
N ILE A 58 40.92 -12.16 -2.19
CA ILE A 58 42.10 -11.51 -2.74
C ILE A 58 43.15 -12.57 -3.01
N THR A 59 43.32 -12.92 -4.28
CA THR A 59 44.26 -13.95 -4.70
C THR A 59 45.68 -13.39 -4.90
N PRO A 60 46.72 -14.24 -4.85
CA PRO A 60 48.09 -13.82 -5.17
C PRO A 60 48.21 -13.21 -6.58
N ASP A 61 47.45 -13.72 -7.55
CA ASP A 61 47.48 -13.24 -8.95
C ASP A 61 46.98 -11.80 -9.08
N MET A 62 46.01 -11.40 -8.24
CA MET A 62 45.53 -10.01 -8.19
C MET A 62 46.60 -9.05 -7.67
N MET A 63 47.46 -9.52 -6.75
CA MET A 63 48.40 -8.66 -6.03
C MET A 63 49.81 -8.65 -6.60
N LEU A 64 50.28 -9.72 -7.26
CA LEU A 64 51.66 -9.82 -7.73
C LEU A 64 51.86 -9.11 -9.09
N GLU A 65 53.02 -8.48 -9.27
CA GLU A 65 53.46 -7.95 -10.56
C GLU A 65 54.01 -9.10 -11.41
N GLY A 66 53.32 -9.51 -12.47
CA GLY A 66 53.80 -10.56 -13.38
C GLY A 66 52.72 -11.26 -14.20
N GLN A 67 53.14 -12.10 -15.15
CA GLN A 67 52.22 -12.90 -15.99
C GLN A 67 52.12 -14.33 -15.48
N GLY A 68 51.31 -14.53 -14.44
CA GLY A 68 50.87 -15.83 -13.95
C GLY A 68 51.66 -16.40 -12.75
N LEU A 69 50.96 -17.21 -11.97
CA LEU A 69 51.48 -17.89 -10.79
C LEU A 69 52.20 -19.19 -11.16
N PRO A 70 53.50 -19.35 -10.85
CA PRO A 70 54.18 -20.62 -11.04
C PRO A 70 53.60 -21.66 -10.07
N GLY A 71 53.20 -22.84 -10.58
CA GLY A 71 52.49 -23.87 -9.80
C GLY A 71 53.27 -24.49 -8.63
N ASN A 72 54.56 -24.17 -8.49
CA ASN A 72 55.43 -24.62 -7.39
C ASN A 72 55.59 -23.59 -6.26
N CYS A 73 54.96 -22.41 -6.37
CA CYS A 73 55.06 -21.35 -5.38
C CYS A 73 53.81 -21.31 -4.49
N THR A 74 53.99 -21.32 -3.17
CA THR A 74 52.88 -21.22 -2.21
C THR A 74 52.87 -19.83 -1.57
N TYR A 75 51.99 -18.97 -2.07
CA TYR A 75 51.80 -17.62 -1.55
C TYR A 75 50.72 -17.59 -0.47
N VAL A 76 50.92 -16.75 0.55
CA VAL A 76 49.92 -16.49 1.58
C VAL A 76 49.50 -15.03 1.50
N VAL A 77 48.19 -14.78 1.34
CA VAL A 77 47.61 -13.44 1.25
C VAL A 77 46.93 -13.08 2.57
N GLN A 78 47.15 -11.85 3.01
CA GLN A 78 46.52 -11.27 4.19
C GLN A 78 46.09 -9.84 3.90
N VAL A 79 44.80 -9.57 4.03
CA VAL A 79 44.20 -8.23 3.95
C VAL A 79 44.15 -7.64 5.36
N LEU A 80 44.63 -6.41 5.49
CA LEU A 80 44.64 -5.65 6.73
C LEU A 80 43.55 -4.59 6.69
N GLY A 81 42.74 -4.52 7.74
CA GLY A 81 41.77 -3.46 7.95
C GLY A 81 42.45 -2.10 8.18
N LEU A 82 41.65 -1.03 8.25
CA LEU A 82 42.16 0.33 8.50
C LEU A 82 42.89 0.50 9.85
N ASN A 83 42.67 -0.42 10.79
CA ASN A 83 43.37 -0.50 12.07
C ASN A 83 44.72 -1.25 11.99
N GLY A 84 45.14 -1.69 10.80
CA GLY A 84 46.37 -2.46 10.57
C GLY A 84 46.30 -3.92 11.02
N GLN A 85 45.15 -4.40 11.49
CA GLN A 85 44.96 -5.80 11.90
C GLN A 85 44.39 -6.64 10.74
N PRO A 86 44.64 -7.96 10.70
CA PRO A 86 44.05 -8.83 9.69
C PRO A 86 42.52 -8.81 9.75
N LEU A 87 41.88 -8.74 8.58
CA LEU A 87 40.42 -8.86 8.52
C LEU A 87 40.00 -10.29 8.87
N PRO A 88 38.93 -10.48 9.67
CA PRO A 88 38.36 -11.80 9.91
C PRO A 88 37.73 -12.34 8.61
N PRO A 89 37.72 -13.67 8.39
CA PRO A 89 37.01 -14.23 7.25
C PRO A 89 35.49 -14.04 7.40
N PRO A 90 34.75 -13.88 6.29
CA PRO A 90 33.31 -14.01 6.29
C PRO A 90 32.85 -15.39 6.75
N ILE A 91 31.59 -15.49 7.18
CA ILE A 91 31.00 -16.74 7.67
C ILE A 91 31.11 -17.83 6.60
N GLY A 92 31.66 -18.99 6.97
CA GLY A 92 31.86 -20.12 6.05
C GLY A 92 33.21 -20.12 5.31
N TYR A 93 34.01 -19.06 5.45
CA TYR A 93 35.33 -18.94 4.84
C TYR A 93 36.43 -19.02 5.90
N SER A 94 37.68 -19.23 5.45
CA SER A 94 38.85 -19.29 6.32
C SER A 94 39.99 -18.44 5.77
N GLY A 95 40.90 -18.03 6.64
CA GLY A 95 42.01 -17.14 6.29
C GLY A 95 41.63 -15.65 6.39
N ASN A 96 42.54 -14.79 5.95
CA ASN A 96 42.41 -13.33 6.05
C ASN A 96 42.51 -12.66 4.68
N SER A 97 42.27 -13.40 3.60
CA SER A 97 42.36 -12.91 2.22
C SER A 97 41.06 -12.30 1.71
N TRP A 98 40.01 -12.25 2.52
CA TRP A 98 38.65 -11.91 2.09
C TRP A 98 38.30 -10.45 2.36
N VAL A 99 37.55 -9.85 1.44
CA VAL A 99 36.86 -8.57 1.62
C VAL A 99 35.36 -8.76 1.44
N THR A 100 34.55 -7.94 2.12
CA THR A 100 33.09 -8.04 2.14
C THR A 100 32.45 -6.68 1.87
N SER A 101 31.12 -6.63 1.80
CA SER A 101 30.33 -5.38 1.74
C SER A 101 30.75 -4.30 2.75
N ALA A 102 31.20 -4.70 3.95
CA ALA A 102 31.67 -3.78 4.99
C ALA A 102 32.94 -2.99 4.60
N ASN A 103 33.65 -3.45 3.57
CA ASN A 103 34.90 -2.84 3.11
C ASN A 103 34.72 -1.93 1.89
N ILE A 104 33.51 -1.84 1.32
CA ILE A 104 33.23 -0.99 0.15
C ILE A 104 33.62 0.46 0.44
N GLY A 105 34.34 1.06 -0.51
CA GLY A 105 34.86 2.43 -0.38
C GLY A 105 36.14 2.54 0.44
N GLN A 106 36.62 1.49 1.10
CA GLN A 106 37.89 1.50 1.82
C GLN A 106 39.07 1.25 0.87
N THR A 107 40.23 1.82 1.22
CA THR A 107 41.52 1.44 0.64
C THR A 107 42.29 0.66 1.69
N LEU A 108 42.49 -0.63 1.47
CA LEU A 108 43.09 -1.56 2.43
C LEU A 108 44.49 -1.97 2.01
N THR A 109 45.32 -2.36 2.98
CA THR A 109 46.67 -2.89 2.69
C THR A 109 46.62 -4.40 2.59
N VAL A 110 47.26 -4.96 1.57
CA VAL A 110 47.39 -6.41 1.40
C VAL A 110 48.86 -6.79 1.49
N ARG A 111 49.16 -7.80 2.31
CA ARG A 111 50.49 -8.40 2.41
C ARG A 111 50.47 -9.78 1.76
N VAL A 112 51.48 -10.04 0.93
CA VAL A 112 51.69 -11.34 0.29
C VAL A 112 53.02 -11.90 0.75
N TRP A 113 53.01 -13.13 1.26
CA TRP A 113 54.20 -13.80 1.79
C TRP A 113 54.60 -14.96 0.89
N LEU A 114 55.91 -15.16 0.76
CA LEU A 114 56.54 -16.35 0.19
C LEU A 114 57.70 -16.75 1.11
N GLY A 115 57.47 -17.76 1.95
CA GLY A 115 58.42 -18.14 3.00
C GLY A 115 58.67 -16.99 3.99
N VAL A 116 59.91 -16.52 4.06
CA VAL A 116 60.32 -15.42 4.96
C VAL A 116 60.20 -14.03 4.33
N ASN A 117 60.02 -13.96 3.01
CA ASN A 117 59.93 -12.70 2.29
C ASN A 117 58.47 -12.29 2.14
N SER A 118 58.22 -10.98 2.10
CA SER A 118 56.89 -10.42 1.85
C SER A 118 56.96 -9.19 0.96
N CYS A 119 55.93 -9.00 0.15
CA CYS A 119 55.63 -7.70 -0.46
C CYS A 119 54.28 -7.20 0.02
N TRP A 120 54.00 -5.91 -0.22
CA TRP A 120 52.71 -5.31 0.12
C TRP A 120 52.25 -4.37 -0.98
N GLY A 121 50.93 -4.24 -1.07
CA GLY A 121 50.25 -3.31 -1.97
C GLY A 121 48.96 -2.82 -1.32
N THR A 122 48.21 -2.00 -2.04
CA THR A 122 46.90 -1.53 -1.60
C THR A 122 45.80 -1.98 -2.54
N ILE A 123 44.62 -2.22 -1.99
CA ILE A 123 43.40 -2.50 -2.76
C ILE A 123 42.37 -1.41 -2.48
N LYS A 124 41.69 -0.93 -3.52
CA LYS A 124 40.50 -0.09 -3.39
C LYS A 124 39.28 -0.96 -3.65
N ILE A 125 38.43 -1.10 -2.65
CA ILE A 125 37.22 -1.91 -2.76
C ILE A 125 36.11 -1.03 -3.32
N GLU A 126 35.50 -1.47 -4.40
CA GLU A 126 34.37 -0.82 -5.03
C GLU A 126 33.29 -1.86 -5.34
N ASP A 127 32.05 -1.40 -5.34
CA ASP A 127 30.95 -2.17 -5.91
C ASP A 127 30.55 -1.49 -7.22
N LYS A 128 30.52 -2.29 -8.29
CA LYS A 128 30.25 -1.86 -9.66
C LYS A 128 29.04 -2.58 -10.26
N LEU A 129 28.39 -3.46 -9.50
CA LEU A 129 27.24 -4.20 -9.98
C LEU A 129 25.99 -3.33 -9.77
N PRO A 130 25.20 -3.07 -10.81
CA PRO A 130 23.98 -2.30 -10.65
C PRO A 130 22.88 -3.15 -10.00
N PRO A 131 21.95 -2.51 -9.26
CA PRO A 131 20.82 -3.20 -8.69
C PRO A 131 19.89 -3.77 -9.78
N ILE A 132 19.26 -4.90 -9.47
CA ILE A 132 18.26 -5.56 -10.29
C ILE A 132 16.87 -5.04 -9.89
N ILE A 133 16.18 -4.40 -10.82
CA ILE A 133 14.79 -3.92 -10.63
C ILE A 133 13.79 -4.87 -11.30
N ILE A 134 12.77 -5.30 -10.54
CA ILE A 134 11.70 -6.17 -11.06
C ILE A 134 10.56 -5.29 -11.58
N CYS A 135 10.41 -5.25 -12.90
CA CYS A 135 9.40 -4.39 -13.52
C CYS A 135 7.98 -4.88 -13.31
N PRO A 136 7.04 -4.01 -12.88
CA PRO A 136 5.64 -4.39 -12.78
C PRO A 136 5.08 -4.66 -14.17
N ALA A 137 4.30 -5.73 -14.29
CA ALA A 137 3.56 -6.02 -15.51
C ALA A 137 2.59 -4.86 -15.85
N PRO A 138 2.30 -4.63 -17.14
CA PRO A 138 1.27 -3.69 -17.53
C PRO A 138 -0.10 -4.14 -16.99
N ILE A 139 -0.95 -3.17 -16.68
CA ILE A 139 -2.29 -3.44 -16.17
C ILE A 139 -3.34 -2.62 -16.91
N THR A 140 -4.56 -3.12 -16.89
CA THR A 140 -5.72 -2.43 -17.42
C THR A 140 -6.76 -2.29 -16.32
N VAL A 141 -7.24 -1.07 -16.11
CA VAL A 141 -8.18 -0.70 -15.05
C VAL A 141 -9.26 0.22 -15.60
N SER A 142 -10.36 0.40 -14.87
CA SER A 142 -11.34 1.44 -15.20
C SER A 142 -10.70 2.83 -15.08
N CYS A 143 -11.11 3.80 -15.90
CA CYS A 143 -10.70 5.21 -15.74
C CYS A 143 -11.11 5.82 -14.39
N TRP A 144 -11.99 5.15 -13.66
CA TRP A 144 -12.47 5.53 -12.33
C TRP A 144 -11.88 4.64 -11.22
N ASP A 145 -10.80 3.93 -11.51
CA ASP A 145 -10.12 3.11 -10.52
C ASP A 145 -9.35 3.99 -9.50
N PRO A 146 -9.73 3.98 -8.20
CA PRO A 146 -9.09 4.80 -7.18
C PRO A 146 -7.76 4.21 -6.68
N ARG A 147 -7.37 3.02 -7.13
CA ARG A 147 -6.21 2.31 -6.57
C ARG A 147 -4.92 3.07 -6.82
N THR A 148 -4.10 3.13 -5.78
CA THR A 148 -2.70 3.53 -5.89
C THR A 148 -1.85 2.32 -6.29
N PHE A 149 -0.78 2.56 -7.05
CA PHE A 149 0.12 1.51 -7.50
C PHE A 149 1.40 1.56 -6.68
N ALA A 150 1.72 0.44 -6.02
CA ALA A 150 2.98 0.30 -5.29
C ALA A 150 4.19 0.43 -6.24
N LEU A 151 5.30 0.93 -5.69
CA LEU A 151 6.59 0.96 -6.37
C LEU A 151 7.08 -0.47 -6.64
N PRO A 152 7.85 -0.70 -7.72
CA PRO A 152 8.52 -1.99 -7.92
C PRO A 152 9.56 -2.26 -6.83
N VAL A 153 9.92 -3.53 -6.71
CA VAL A 153 11.01 -3.98 -5.85
C VAL A 153 12.31 -3.98 -6.65
N ALA A 154 13.39 -3.50 -6.04
CA ALA A 154 14.73 -3.59 -6.57
C ALA A 154 15.67 -4.15 -5.50
N THR A 155 16.56 -5.05 -5.91
CA THR A 155 17.51 -5.74 -5.04
C THR A 155 18.92 -5.65 -5.60
N ASP A 156 19.88 -5.58 -4.70
CA ASP A 156 21.30 -5.52 -4.97
C ASP A 156 22.04 -6.62 -4.18
N ASN A 157 23.12 -7.15 -4.73
CA ASN A 157 23.95 -8.18 -4.08
C ASN A 157 24.58 -7.68 -2.77
N CYS A 158 24.99 -6.42 -2.71
CA CYS A 158 25.67 -5.83 -1.56
C CYS A 158 24.74 -5.09 -0.60
N ASN A 159 23.60 -4.58 -1.08
CA ASN A 159 22.68 -3.77 -0.29
C ASN A 159 21.31 -4.42 -0.01
N GLY A 160 21.02 -5.58 -0.59
CA GLY A 160 19.68 -6.18 -0.46
C GLY A 160 18.63 -5.27 -1.10
N ASN A 161 17.55 -4.94 -0.40
CA ASN A 161 16.51 -4.06 -0.96
C ASN A 161 17.02 -2.62 -1.10
N VAL A 162 16.98 -2.08 -2.32
CA VAL A 162 17.41 -0.71 -2.63
C VAL A 162 16.23 0.21 -2.96
N PRO A 163 16.33 1.51 -2.66
CA PRO A 163 15.25 2.45 -2.95
C PRO A 163 15.03 2.64 -4.46
N VAL A 164 13.76 2.71 -4.86
CA VAL A 164 13.35 3.02 -6.23
C VAL A 164 12.84 4.44 -6.30
N THR A 165 13.28 5.17 -7.33
CA THR A 165 12.82 6.52 -7.65
C THR A 165 11.94 6.54 -8.89
N ILE A 166 10.95 7.42 -8.92
CA ILE A 166 10.14 7.70 -10.11
C ILE A 166 10.88 8.76 -10.93
N LEU A 167 11.25 8.41 -12.16
CA LEU A 167 11.88 9.33 -13.11
C LEU A 167 10.84 10.16 -13.87
N SER A 168 9.73 9.53 -14.26
CA SER A 168 8.62 10.21 -14.92
C SER A 168 7.29 9.51 -14.66
N ASP A 169 6.22 10.29 -14.67
CA ASP A 169 4.85 9.81 -14.55
C ASP A 169 3.96 10.64 -15.46
N VAL A 170 3.62 10.07 -16.62
CA VAL A 170 2.93 10.78 -17.70
C VAL A 170 1.62 10.08 -18.01
N THR A 171 0.51 10.81 -17.99
CA THR A 171 -0.81 10.32 -18.41
C THR A 171 -1.22 10.97 -19.72
N ASN A 172 -1.31 10.16 -20.79
CA ASN A 172 -1.91 10.57 -22.05
C ASN A 172 -3.43 10.39 -21.96
N SER A 173 -4.14 11.50 -21.72
CA SER A 173 -5.60 11.56 -21.63
C SER A 173 -6.27 12.16 -22.88
N ASP A 174 -5.56 12.29 -23.99
CA ASP A 174 -6.08 12.91 -25.22
C ASP A 174 -6.54 11.88 -26.27
N LEU A 175 -6.85 10.66 -25.81
CA LEU A 175 -7.39 9.63 -26.69
C LEU A 175 -8.77 10.05 -27.25
N PRO A 176 -9.03 9.79 -28.55
CA PRO A 176 -10.29 10.11 -29.17
C PRO A 176 -11.41 9.25 -28.56
N CYS A 177 -12.64 9.74 -28.62
CA CYS A 177 -13.80 9.04 -28.11
C CYS A 177 -14.14 7.74 -28.86
N THR A 178 -13.50 7.47 -30.00
CA THR A 178 -13.59 6.19 -30.72
C THR A 178 -12.70 5.10 -30.12
N ASP A 179 -11.72 5.47 -29.27
CA ASP A 179 -10.86 4.51 -28.58
C ASP A 179 -11.65 3.88 -27.41
N THR A 180 -11.46 2.58 -27.21
CA THR A 180 -12.02 1.85 -26.07
C THR A 180 -11.27 2.17 -24.78
N ARG A 181 -10.05 2.69 -24.89
CA ARG A 181 -9.25 3.21 -23.80
C ARG A 181 -9.52 4.70 -23.64
N ARG A 182 -9.63 5.12 -22.40
CA ARG A 182 -9.77 6.52 -22.05
C ARG A 182 -8.42 7.22 -21.91
N ALA A 183 -7.44 6.58 -21.29
CA ALA A 183 -6.11 7.15 -21.09
C ALA A 183 -5.04 6.06 -20.95
N ILE A 184 -3.79 6.44 -21.16
CA ILE A 184 -2.63 5.57 -20.91
C ILE A 184 -1.67 6.33 -20.01
N ARG A 185 -1.37 5.78 -18.83
CA ARG A 185 -0.35 6.31 -17.92
C ARG A 185 0.90 5.46 -17.98
N THR A 186 2.03 6.09 -18.18
CA THR A 186 3.35 5.46 -18.21
C THR A 186 4.18 6.03 -17.08
N ILE A 187 4.61 5.15 -16.17
CA ILE A 187 5.47 5.49 -15.04
C ILE A 187 6.84 4.86 -15.30
N THR A 188 7.89 5.65 -15.26
CA THR A 188 9.27 5.18 -15.40
C THR A 188 9.99 5.24 -14.05
N TYR A 189 10.74 4.19 -13.74
CA TYR A 189 11.41 3.96 -12.47
C TYR A 189 12.89 3.67 -12.70
N GLN A 190 13.69 4.01 -11.70
CA GLN A 190 15.09 3.63 -11.64
C GLN A 190 15.52 3.46 -10.19
N ALA A 191 16.27 2.39 -9.91
CA ALA A 191 16.88 2.13 -8.62
C ALA A 191 18.33 2.60 -8.62
N LYS A 192 18.78 3.03 -7.45
CA LYS A 192 20.18 3.40 -7.19
C LYS A 192 20.61 2.79 -5.87
N ASP A 193 21.74 2.09 -5.89
CA ASP A 193 22.33 1.48 -4.70
C ASP A 193 23.13 2.50 -3.86
N ALA A 194 23.75 2.03 -2.76
CA ALA A 194 24.56 2.89 -1.89
C ALA A 194 25.91 3.28 -2.52
N SER A 195 26.42 2.45 -3.42
CA SER A 195 27.68 2.64 -4.16
C SER A 195 27.55 3.66 -5.30
N GLY A 196 26.31 3.97 -5.68
CA GLY A 196 25.95 4.89 -6.73
C GLY A 196 25.68 4.24 -8.09
N ASN A 197 25.67 2.91 -8.19
CA ASN A 197 25.31 2.22 -9.42
C ASN A 197 23.79 2.30 -9.65
N ILE A 198 23.41 2.23 -10.91
CA ILE A 198 22.06 2.56 -11.37
C ILE A 198 21.50 1.38 -12.15
N SER A 199 20.26 0.98 -11.82
CA SER A 199 19.57 -0.07 -12.55
C SER A 199 19.23 0.34 -13.99
N PRO A 200 18.96 -0.61 -14.89
CA PRO A 200 18.23 -0.34 -16.11
C PRO A 200 16.92 0.41 -15.82
N ILE A 201 16.48 1.24 -16.78
CA ILE A 201 15.19 1.93 -16.68
C ILE A 201 14.07 0.91 -16.76
N CYS A 202 13.13 1.03 -15.83
CA CYS A 202 11.98 0.16 -15.72
C CYS A 202 10.69 0.95 -15.95
N SER A 203 9.78 0.46 -16.80
CA SER A 203 8.55 1.18 -17.12
C SER A 203 7.32 0.34 -16.83
N ARG A 204 6.30 0.94 -16.19
CA ARG A 204 4.96 0.37 -16.02
C ARG A 204 3.97 1.15 -16.88
N VAL A 205 3.15 0.41 -17.63
CA VAL A 205 2.03 0.96 -18.39
C VAL A 205 0.70 0.62 -17.72
N ILE A 206 -0.11 1.63 -17.47
CA ILE A 206 -1.46 1.52 -16.91
C ILE A 206 -2.44 2.01 -17.97
N THR A 207 -3.27 1.10 -18.46
CA THR A 207 -4.32 1.42 -19.43
C THR A 207 -5.63 1.67 -18.69
N TYR A 208 -6.21 2.85 -18.86
CA TYR A 208 -7.51 3.20 -18.32
C TYR A 208 -8.57 2.93 -19.39
N ASN A 209 -9.49 2.00 -19.14
CA ASN A 209 -10.63 1.72 -20.01
C ASN A 209 -11.68 2.81 -19.89
N ARG A 210 -12.34 3.10 -21.02
CA ARG A 210 -13.47 4.03 -21.06
C ARG A 210 -14.69 3.39 -20.39
N ILE A 211 -15.43 4.22 -19.65
CA ILE A 211 -16.76 3.90 -19.15
C ILE A 211 -17.83 4.57 -20.01
N THR A 212 -19.03 4.01 -20.00
CA THR A 212 -20.21 4.51 -20.69
C THR A 212 -21.35 4.75 -19.71
N LEU A 213 -22.41 5.43 -20.16
CA LEU A 213 -23.60 5.63 -19.34
C LEU A 213 -24.29 4.32 -18.92
N ALA A 214 -24.04 3.20 -19.60
CA ALA A 214 -24.58 1.88 -19.22
C ALA A 214 -23.89 1.29 -17.98
N ASP A 215 -22.62 1.67 -17.75
CA ASP A 215 -21.82 1.23 -16.61
C ASP A 215 -22.22 1.97 -15.32
N ILE A 216 -22.90 3.12 -15.48
CA ILE A 216 -23.35 3.97 -14.40
C ILE A 216 -24.52 3.34 -13.65
N LYS A 217 -24.36 3.25 -12.33
CA LYS A 217 -25.42 2.94 -11.38
C LYS A 217 -25.70 4.16 -10.52
N PHE A 218 -26.95 4.29 -10.12
CA PHE A 218 -27.41 5.37 -9.25
C PHE A 218 -27.59 4.86 -7.83
N PRO A 219 -27.44 5.74 -6.82
CA PRO A 219 -27.58 5.35 -5.42
C PRO A 219 -29.02 4.89 -5.13
N LYS A 220 -29.17 4.09 -4.06
CA LYS A 220 -30.48 3.64 -3.57
C LYS A 220 -31.21 4.78 -2.87
N ASN A 221 -32.54 4.69 -2.82
CA ASN A 221 -33.35 5.59 -2.00
C ASN A 221 -33.18 5.24 -0.52
N TYR A 222 -33.44 6.22 0.35
CA TYR A 222 -33.60 6.08 1.80
C TYR A 222 -35.07 6.33 2.14
N ASP A 223 -35.95 5.41 1.72
CA ASP A 223 -37.40 5.58 1.81
C ASP A 223 -38.14 4.42 2.50
N GLY A 224 -37.42 3.37 2.91
CA GLY A 224 -37.93 2.18 3.59
C GLY A 224 -38.70 1.20 2.70
N THR A 225 -38.74 1.41 1.38
CA THR A 225 -39.47 0.51 0.46
C THR A 225 -38.63 -0.70 0.03
N ALA A 226 -39.30 -1.74 -0.47
CA ALA A 226 -38.61 -2.96 -0.91
C ALA A 226 -37.54 -2.67 -1.97
N GLY A 227 -36.30 -3.10 -1.71
CA GLY A 227 -35.16 -2.87 -2.59
C GLY A 227 -34.45 -1.52 -2.38
N ASN A 228 -34.90 -0.69 -1.43
CA ASN A 228 -34.29 0.55 -0.98
C ASN A 228 -33.81 0.47 0.48
N ARG A 229 -33.17 1.53 0.96
CA ARG A 229 -32.67 1.64 2.33
C ARG A 229 -33.75 2.18 3.27
N PRO A 230 -33.65 1.90 4.58
CA PRO A 230 -34.44 2.61 5.59
C PRO A 230 -34.31 4.14 5.48
N HIS A 231 -35.23 4.88 6.11
CA HIS A 231 -35.07 6.32 6.24
C HIS A 231 -33.85 6.67 7.11
N LEU A 232 -33.52 7.95 7.13
CA LEU A 232 -32.53 8.53 8.05
C LEU A 232 -33.28 9.09 9.27
N GLU A 233 -32.66 9.05 10.44
CA GLU A 233 -33.21 9.73 11.61
C GLU A 233 -32.75 11.18 11.67
N CYS A 234 -33.59 12.06 12.20
CA CYS A 234 -33.30 13.48 12.28
C CYS A 234 -32.21 13.84 13.31
N ASP A 235 -31.78 12.91 14.16
CA ASP A 235 -30.73 13.08 15.18
C ASP A 235 -29.31 12.84 14.62
N GLY A 236 -29.20 12.68 13.30
CA GLY A 236 -27.99 12.26 12.63
C GLY A 236 -27.72 10.75 12.77
N GLY A 237 -28.53 10.02 13.53
CA GLY A 237 -28.47 8.58 13.68
C GLY A 237 -29.02 7.83 12.46
N TRP A 238 -28.49 6.64 12.21
CA TRP A 238 -29.10 5.73 11.25
C TRP A 238 -30.32 5.04 11.88
N ALA A 239 -31.40 4.87 11.10
CA ALA A 239 -32.62 4.13 11.48
C ALA A 239 -32.43 2.63 11.80
N TRP A 240 -31.19 2.19 11.91
CA TRP A 240 -30.75 0.81 12.09
C TRP A 240 -30.49 0.48 13.56
N GLY A 241 -31.04 1.29 14.48
CA GLY A 241 -30.72 1.35 15.91
C GLY A 241 -30.83 0.06 16.74
N ALA A 242 -31.00 -1.12 16.12
CA ALA A 242 -31.05 -2.42 16.81
C ALA A 242 -29.71 -3.19 16.84
N PHE A 243 -28.62 -2.72 16.22
CA PHE A 243 -27.30 -3.41 16.23
C PHE A 243 -26.21 -2.61 16.96
N GLN A 244 -26.53 -2.08 18.13
CA GLN A 244 -25.74 -1.09 18.88
C GLN A 244 -24.54 -1.65 19.67
N THR A 245 -24.27 -2.95 19.61
CA THR A 245 -23.06 -3.54 20.21
C THR A 245 -22.52 -4.65 19.32
N ASN A 246 -21.21 -4.82 19.28
CA ASN A 246 -20.63 -6.06 18.76
C ASN A 246 -21.11 -7.25 19.63
N ALA A 247 -20.85 -8.48 19.18
CA ALA A 247 -21.24 -9.70 19.91
C ALA A 247 -20.70 -9.78 21.36
N SER A 248 -19.81 -8.87 21.76
CA SER A 248 -19.24 -8.72 23.11
C SER A 248 -19.80 -7.53 23.92
N GLY A 249 -20.86 -6.85 23.47
CA GLY A 249 -21.49 -5.77 24.24
C GLY A 249 -20.71 -4.44 24.24
N THR A 250 -19.72 -4.29 23.37
CA THR A 250 -18.91 -3.06 23.26
C THR A 250 -19.55 -2.06 22.31
N PRO A 251 -19.75 -0.79 22.71
CA PRO A 251 -20.17 0.28 21.80
C PRO A 251 -19.10 0.52 20.73
N VAL A 252 -19.48 0.49 19.45
CA VAL A 252 -18.59 0.82 18.33
C VAL A 252 -18.57 2.33 18.09
N PRO A 253 -17.44 2.93 17.64
CA PRO A 253 -17.34 4.36 17.37
C PRO A 253 -18.40 4.77 16.35
N PHE A 254 -19.25 5.71 16.77
CA PHE A 254 -20.43 6.21 16.09
C PHE A 254 -20.15 6.61 14.64
N VAL A 255 -20.96 6.11 13.71
CA VAL A 255 -21.11 6.75 12.40
C VAL A 255 -22.54 7.28 12.40
N THR A 256 -22.70 8.57 12.66
CA THR A 256 -23.90 9.30 12.24
C THR A 256 -23.95 9.29 10.71
N TRP A 257 -25.13 9.38 10.09
CA TRP A 257 -25.19 9.68 8.66
C TRP A 257 -24.75 11.12 8.40
N ASP A 258 -25.07 12.02 9.33
CA ASP A 258 -24.68 13.43 9.30
C ASP A 258 -23.23 13.58 9.78
N LYS A 259 -22.28 13.53 8.84
CA LYS A 259 -20.84 13.58 9.14
C LYS A 259 -20.37 14.99 9.50
N ASN A 260 -21.00 16.00 8.90
CA ASN A 260 -20.62 17.40 9.05
C ASN A 260 -21.54 18.16 10.02
N ASN A 261 -22.48 17.45 10.65
CA ASN A 261 -23.41 17.94 11.65
C ASN A 261 -24.32 19.08 11.14
N ASN A 262 -24.65 19.06 9.84
CA ASN A 262 -25.47 20.07 9.16
C ASN A 262 -26.96 19.70 9.08
N HIS A 263 -27.33 18.50 9.54
CA HIS A 263 -28.66 17.91 9.48
C HIS A 263 -29.23 17.88 8.05
N TYR A 264 -28.38 17.65 7.05
CA TYR A 264 -28.71 17.64 5.65
C TYR A 264 -28.00 16.49 4.91
N PRO A 265 -28.73 15.55 4.28
CA PRO A 265 -28.16 14.31 3.78
C PRO A 265 -27.33 14.54 2.52
N ASP A 266 -26.03 14.78 2.67
CA ASP A 266 -25.12 15.07 1.58
C ASP A 266 -24.87 13.84 0.70
N PRO A 267 -24.44 14.01 -0.57
CA PRO A 267 -24.08 12.86 -1.40
C PRO A 267 -22.95 11.98 -0.87
N GLU A 268 -22.08 12.52 -0.02
CA GLU A 268 -21.05 11.71 0.66
C GLU A 268 -21.67 10.75 1.69
N GLU A 269 -22.85 11.09 2.21
CA GLU A 269 -23.54 10.37 3.27
C GLU A 269 -24.56 9.38 2.70
N THR A 270 -25.24 9.79 1.63
CA THR A 270 -26.32 9.02 0.99
C THR A 270 -25.95 8.41 -0.36
N GLY A 271 -24.69 8.63 -0.78
CA GLY A 271 -24.14 8.13 -2.03
C GLY A 271 -24.48 8.99 -3.25
N GLY A 272 -23.66 8.83 -4.29
CA GLY A 272 -23.88 9.40 -5.61
C GLY A 272 -23.74 8.35 -6.72
N PRO A 273 -23.92 8.75 -7.99
CA PRO A 273 -23.71 7.88 -9.13
C PRO A 273 -22.32 7.26 -9.10
N TYR A 274 -22.24 5.96 -9.43
CA TYR A 274 -21.02 5.16 -9.31
C TYR A 274 -20.92 4.12 -10.42
N VAL A 275 -19.70 3.64 -10.68
CA VAL A 275 -19.44 2.48 -11.55
C VAL A 275 -19.18 1.29 -10.64
N ALA A 276 -19.94 0.21 -10.87
CA ALA A 276 -19.79 -1.03 -10.14
C ALA A 276 -18.51 -1.75 -10.63
N ASP A 277 -17.38 -1.37 -10.06
CA ASP A 277 -16.09 -2.02 -10.29
C ASP A 277 -15.60 -2.64 -8.96
N PRO A 278 -15.32 -3.95 -8.92
CA PRO A 278 -14.50 -4.61 -7.90
C PRO A 278 -13.33 -3.81 -7.30
N GLY A 279 -12.65 -3.01 -8.11
CA GLY A 279 -11.52 -2.16 -7.69
C GLY A 279 -11.92 -0.78 -7.16
N ASN A 280 -13.19 -0.40 -7.28
CA ASN A 280 -13.74 0.91 -6.92
C ASN A 280 -14.66 0.82 -5.69
N ILE A 281 -14.28 0.03 -4.70
CA ILE A 281 -15.03 -0.11 -3.45
C ILE A 281 -14.24 0.58 -2.35
N THR A 282 -14.82 1.59 -1.69
CA THR A 282 -14.25 2.27 -0.52
C THR A 282 -15.05 2.02 0.75
N GLY A 283 -15.98 1.07 0.71
CA GLY A 283 -16.76 0.67 1.87
C GLY A 283 -15.87 0.23 3.03
N TYR A 284 -16.22 0.69 4.23
CA TYR A 284 -15.73 0.17 5.49
C TYR A 284 -16.77 -0.79 6.06
N ILE A 285 -16.34 -2.01 6.40
CA ILE A 285 -17.11 -2.92 7.24
C ILE A 285 -16.49 -2.81 8.62
N LEU A 286 -17.15 -2.35 9.69
CA LEU A 286 -16.65 -2.53 11.07
C LEU A 286 -15.13 -2.25 11.30
N GLY A 287 -14.54 -1.22 10.70
CA GLY A 287 -13.08 -0.95 10.80
C GLY A 287 -12.18 -1.78 9.85
N TYR A 288 -12.76 -2.42 8.84
CA TYR A 288 -12.11 -3.20 7.78
C TYR A 288 -12.34 -2.53 6.42
N GLN A 289 -11.29 -2.40 5.61
CA GLN A 289 -11.35 -1.94 4.22
C GLN A 289 -11.84 -3.10 3.33
N VAL A 290 -12.85 -2.87 2.49
CA VAL A 290 -13.30 -3.90 1.54
C VAL A 290 -12.29 -4.05 0.39
N GLY A 291 -11.75 -5.25 0.19
CA GLY A 291 -10.82 -5.58 -0.89
C GLY A 291 -11.46 -6.24 -2.11
N THR A 292 -10.62 -6.60 -3.08
CA THR A 292 -11.04 -7.15 -4.38
C THR A 292 -11.79 -8.49 -4.22
N PRO A 293 -12.73 -8.81 -5.13
CA PRO A 293 -13.40 -10.10 -5.20
C PRO A 293 -12.41 -11.25 -5.37
N ILE A 294 -12.75 -12.42 -4.81
CA ILE A 294 -11.97 -13.64 -4.94
C ILE A 294 -11.87 -14.04 -6.43
N PRO A 295 -10.65 -14.16 -7.00
CA PRO A 295 -10.46 -14.55 -8.39
C PRO A 295 -11.08 -15.91 -8.71
N SER A 296 -11.53 -16.08 -9.95
CA SER A 296 -11.94 -17.39 -10.50
C SER A 296 -10.80 -18.41 -10.34
N GLY A 297 -10.96 -19.36 -9.42
CA GLY A 297 -9.99 -20.44 -9.17
C GLY A 297 -9.27 -20.39 -7.81
N ALA A 298 -9.42 -19.31 -7.04
CA ALA A 298 -8.91 -19.26 -5.67
C ALA A 298 -9.88 -19.99 -4.71
N THR A 299 -9.40 -21.03 -4.02
CA THR A 299 -10.17 -21.79 -3.04
C THR A 299 -9.84 -21.28 -1.63
N LEU A 300 -10.71 -20.42 -1.10
CA LEU A 300 -10.69 -20.04 0.31
C LEU A 300 -11.83 -20.79 1.02
N PRO A 301 -11.58 -21.49 2.14
CA PRO A 301 -12.61 -22.24 2.85
C PRO A 301 -13.76 -21.31 3.29
N GLY A 302 -14.99 -21.60 2.85
CA GLY A 302 -16.17 -20.78 3.17
C GLY A 302 -16.48 -19.65 2.18
N CYS A 303 -15.69 -19.47 1.12
CA CYS A 303 -15.88 -18.41 0.13
C CYS A 303 -16.14 -18.93 -1.29
N THR A 304 -16.97 -18.22 -2.06
CA THR A 304 -17.22 -18.45 -3.50
C THR A 304 -16.57 -17.37 -4.35
N ALA A 305 -16.22 -17.71 -5.60
CA ALA A 305 -15.70 -16.74 -6.56
C ALA A 305 -16.69 -15.58 -6.75
N GLY A 306 -16.21 -14.33 -6.66
CA GLY A 306 -17.03 -13.12 -6.67
C GLY A 306 -17.35 -12.51 -5.29
N ASN A 307 -17.07 -13.21 -4.19
CA ASN A 307 -17.24 -12.65 -2.84
C ASN A 307 -16.14 -11.63 -2.50
N LEU A 308 -16.50 -10.56 -1.77
CA LEU A 308 -15.57 -9.53 -1.28
C LEU A 308 -14.87 -10.00 0.01
N VAL A 309 -13.62 -9.59 0.23
CA VAL A 309 -12.81 -9.93 1.40
C VAL A 309 -12.48 -8.67 2.18
N GLY A 310 -12.64 -8.67 3.51
CA GLY A 310 -12.29 -7.52 4.36
C GLY A 310 -10.80 -7.51 4.73
N TYR A 311 -10.13 -6.37 4.62
CA TYR A 311 -8.78 -6.12 5.12
C TYR A 311 -8.86 -5.37 6.46
N ASN A 312 -8.33 -5.95 7.53
CA ASN A 312 -8.24 -5.28 8.81
C ASN A 312 -7.07 -4.28 8.79
N VAL A 313 -7.37 -2.99 8.76
CA VAL A 313 -6.34 -1.94 8.75
C VAL A 313 -5.64 -1.76 10.09
N ALA A 314 -6.25 -2.17 11.20
CA ALA A 314 -5.63 -2.08 12.53
C ALA A 314 -4.61 -3.20 12.78
N THR A 315 -4.84 -4.39 12.21
CA THR A 315 -3.97 -5.56 12.39
C THR A 315 -3.14 -5.89 11.15
N GLY A 316 -3.38 -5.24 10.02
CA GLY A 316 -2.66 -5.46 8.76
C GLY A 316 -2.97 -6.80 8.08
N THR A 317 -4.06 -7.47 8.45
CA THR A 317 -4.38 -8.84 8.03
C THR A 317 -5.69 -8.92 7.24
N TRP A 318 -5.71 -9.76 6.20
CA TRP A 318 -6.95 -10.12 5.50
C TRP A 318 -7.82 -11.05 6.35
N GLN A 319 -9.11 -10.75 6.48
CA GLN A 319 -10.08 -11.65 7.12
C GLN A 319 -10.73 -12.58 6.11
N LEU A 320 -10.63 -13.87 6.41
CA LEU A 320 -11.08 -14.99 5.57
C LEU A 320 -12.58 -15.32 5.71
N THR A 321 -13.33 -14.60 6.55
CA THR A 321 -14.77 -14.86 6.74
C THR A 321 -15.57 -14.24 5.61
N CYS A 322 -15.78 -15.00 4.54
CA CYS A 322 -16.99 -14.84 3.74
C CYS A 322 -18.12 -15.58 4.46
N ASP A 323 -19.15 -14.88 4.95
CA ASP A 323 -20.32 -15.55 5.54
C ASP A 323 -21.20 -16.12 4.42
N ASN A 324 -20.96 -17.38 4.07
CA ASN A 324 -21.78 -18.11 3.11
C ASN A 324 -22.84 -19.02 3.78
N SER A 325 -23.11 -18.96 5.09
CA SER A 325 -24.01 -19.98 5.68
C SER A 325 -24.72 -19.72 7.01
N SER A 326 -24.74 -18.50 7.56
CA SER A 326 -25.53 -18.23 8.78
C SER A 326 -26.67 -17.21 8.64
N GLY A 327 -27.03 -16.82 7.42
CA GLY A 327 -28.21 -15.98 7.19
C GLY A 327 -28.12 -14.62 7.88
N ILE A 328 -26.90 -14.10 8.11
CA ILE A 328 -26.71 -12.74 8.58
C ILE A 328 -26.98 -11.80 7.41
N GLN A 329 -28.24 -11.43 7.26
CA GLN A 329 -28.68 -10.26 6.51
C GLN A 329 -28.13 -8.92 7.05
N ASN A 330 -27.21 -8.95 8.03
CA ASN A 330 -26.79 -7.80 8.83
C ASN A 330 -25.38 -7.27 8.52
N PHE A 331 -24.68 -7.80 7.51
CA PHE A 331 -23.65 -7.01 6.84
C PHE A 331 -24.28 -6.30 5.65
N ARG A 332 -25.15 -5.34 5.94
CA ARG A 332 -25.48 -4.32 4.94
C ARG A 332 -24.37 -3.29 4.95
N ILE A 333 -23.24 -3.73 4.43
CA ILE A 333 -22.19 -2.84 4.00
C ILE A 333 -22.82 -2.17 2.80
N ASP A 334 -23.27 -0.95 2.99
CA ASP A 334 -23.42 -0.07 1.87
C ASP A 334 -22.05 -0.03 1.21
N THR A 335 -21.92 -0.75 0.10
CA THR A 335 -20.78 -0.64 -0.77
C THR A 335 -20.80 0.81 -1.25
N PHE A 336 -20.14 1.68 -0.51
CA PHE A 336 -19.84 3.02 -0.95
C PHE A 336 -18.79 2.83 -2.03
N TYR A 337 -19.28 2.70 -3.25
CA TYR A 337 -18.44 2.91 -4.41
C TYR A 337 -18.05 4.39 -4.41
N ASN A 338 -16.86 4.73 -4.90
CA ASN A 338 -16.54 6.14 -5.04
C ASN A 338 -17.52 6.76 -6.02
N ASN A 339 -18.28 7.73 -5.52
CA ASN A 339 -19.20 8.54 -6.27
C ASN A 339 -18.40 9.45 -7.20
N PHE A 340 -18.75 9.47 -8.48
CA PHE A 340 -18.21 10.49 -9.38
C PHE A 340 -19.10 11.73 -9.25
N ILE A 341 -18.65 12.72 -8.49
CA ILE A 341 -19.33 14.01 -8.37
C ILE A 341 -18.39 15.10 -8.86
N GLY A 342 -18.88 15.98 -9.72
CA GLY A 342 -18.10 17.08 -10.29
C GLY A 342 -17.47 16.76 -11.65
N ASN A 343 -16.39 17.46 -11.96
CA ASN A 343 -15.72 17.42 -13.26
C ASN A 343 -14.66 16.32 -13.29
N ASN A 344 -14.91 15.28 -14.10
CA ASN A 344 -14.02 14.14 -14.21
C ASN A 344 -13.04 14.32 -15.38
N THR A 345 -11.85 14.82 -15.09
CA THR A 345 -10.82 15.08 -16.11
C THR A 345 -10.33 13.78 -16.76
N LEU A 346 -10.29 12.66 -16.01
CA LEU A 346 -9.81 11.40 -16.57
C LEU A 346 -10.88 10.62 -17.31
N CYS A 347 -12.12 10.42 -16.83
CA CYS A 347 -13.13 9.61 -17.56
C CYS A 347 -13.95 10.35 -18.62
N ARG A 348 -13.93 11.70 -18.67
CA ARG A 348 -14.85 12.48 -19.51
C ARG A 348 -16.34 12.20 -19.23
N ILE A 349 -16.66 11.85 -17.97
CA ILE A 349 -18.03 11.72 -17.47
C ILE A 349 -18.26 12.79 -16.39
N ASN A 350 -19.17 13.72 -16.62
CA ASN A 350 -19.51 14.72 -15.61
C ASN A 350 -20.77 14.35 -14.86
N THR A 351 -20.83 14.76 -13.60
CA THR A 351 -22.03 14.53 -12.79
C THR A 351 -22.33 15.69 -11.89
N THR A 352 -23.62 16.01 -11.83
CA THR A 352 -24.19 17.05 -10.97
C THR A 352 -25.49 16.55 -10.35
N TYR A 353 -25.96 17.28 -9.34
CA TYR A 353 -27.24 17.02 -8.70
C TYR A 353 -27.96 18.33 -8.34
N SER A 354 -29.28 18.23 -8.17
CA SER A 354 -30.11 19.28 -7.61
C SER A 354 -31.08 18.68 -6.62
N ASP A 355 -31.26 19.33 -5.48
CA ASP A 355 -32.11 18.83 -4.40
C ASP A 355 -33.37 19.67 -4.25
N THR A 356 -34.51 18.98 -4.13
CA THR A 356 -35.78 19.60 -3.77
C THR A 356 -36.23 19.08 -2.41
N LYS A 357 -36.28 19.96 -1.41
CA LYS A 357 -36.74 19.65 -0.05
C LYS A 357 -38.26 19.83 0.05
N ILE A 358 -38.93 18.84 0.67
CA ILE A 358 -40.36 18.88 1.00
C ILE A 358 -40.49 18.66 2.50
N ASP A 359 -40.81 19.71 3.24
CA ASP A 359 -41.02 19.63 4.69
C ASP A 359 -42.30 18.85 5.01
N ILE A 360 -42.23 17.97 6.01
CA ILE A 360 -43.38 17.19 6.52
C ILE A 360 -43.85 17.78 7.85
N CYS A 361 -42.94 17.87 8.83
CA CYS A 361 -43.18 18.47 10.14
C CYS A 361 -41.86 19.03 10.72
N ALA A 362 -41.89 19.53 11.95
CA ALA A 362 -40.68 19.99 12.63
C ALA A 362 -39.66 18.83 12.66
N ASN A 363 -38.55 19.01 11.93
CA ASN A 363 -37.41 18.10 11.82
C ASN A 363 -37.60 16.84 10.95
N SER A 364 -38.78 16.62 10.34
CA SER A 364 -38.96 15.58 9.30
C SER A 364 -39.20 16.19 7.91
N TYR A 365 -38.53 15.66 6.90
CA TYR A 365 -38.66 16.10 5.51
C TYR A 365 -38.31 15.00 4.51
N LYS A 366 -38.72 15.19 3.25
CA LYS A 366 -38.24 14.41 2.11
C LYS A 366 -37.30 15.25 1.27
N LEU A 367 -36.26 14.62 0.74
CA LEU A 367 -35.37 15.20 -0.25
C LEU A 367 -35.48 14.41 -1.55
N LEU A 368 -35.86 15.10 -2.63
CA LEU A 368 -35.80 14.57 -3.98
C LEU A 368 -34.50 15.05 -4.61
N ARG A 369 -33.50 14.18 -4.62
CA ARG A 369 -32.22 14.45 -5.26
C ARG A 369 -32.26 14.00 -6.71
N TYR A 370 -32.07 14.94 -7.64
CA TYR A 370 -32.07 14.66 -9.08
C TYR A 370 -30.64 14.60 -9.60
N TRP A 371 -30.20 13.41 -9.98
CA TRP A 371 -28.88 13.18 -10.54
C TRP A 371 -28.87 13.38 -12.05
N SER A 372 -27.86 14.07 -12.56
CA SER A 372 -27.60 14.20 -14.01
C SER A 372 -26.17 13.84 -14.33
N VAL A 373 -26.00 12.85 -15.22
CA VAL A 373 -24.70 12.32 -15.64
C VAL A 373 -24.54 12.51 -17.14
N LEU A 374 -23.50 13.25 -17.55
CA LEU A 374 -23.17 13.57 -18.95
C LEU A 374 -21.94 12.77 -19.40
N ASP A 375 -22.06 12.05 -20.50
CA ASP A 375 -20.90 11.52 -21.23
C ASP A 375 -20.45 12.54 -22.28
N TRP A 376 -19.28 13.14 -22.08
CA TRP A 376 -18.75 14.18 -22.96
C TRP A 376 -18.44 13.66 -24.36
N CYS A 377 -18.16 12.36 -24.48
CA CYS A 377 -17.81 11.75 -25.75
C CYS A 377 -19.02 11.52 -26.66
N THR A 378 -20.19 11.27 -26.07
CA THR A 378 -21.44 11.03 -26.83
C THR A 378 -22.42 12.20 -26.75
N GLY A 379 -22.23 13.14 -25.82
CA GLY A 379 -23.20 14.18 -25.49
C GLY A 379 -24.49 13.65 -24.85
N SER A 380 -24.55 12.35 -24.56
CA SER A 380 -25.73 11.72 -23.97
C SER A 380 -25.81 12.00 -22.47
N ILE A 381 -27.02 12.03 -21.95
CA ILE A 381 -27.29 12.29 -20.53
C ILE A 381 -28.16 11.15 -19.98
N THR A 382 -27.81 10.65 -18.80
CA THR A 382 -28.68 9.77 -18.01
C THR A 382 -29.02 10.45 -16.68
N GLN A 383 -30.27 10.30 -16.24
CA GLN A 383 -30.82 11.02 -15.10
C GLN A 383 -31.67 10.10 -14.24
N LYS A 384 -31.66 10.33 -12.92
CA LYS A 384 -32.50 9.56 -11.98
C LYS A 384 -32.75 10.32 -10.69
N TYR A 385 -33.96 10.15 -10.15
CA TYR A 385 -34.29 10.58 -8.80
C TYR A 385 -33.81 9.58 -7.74
N GLN A 386 -33.21 10.13 -6.69
CA GLN A 386 -33.01 9.46 -5.41
C GLN A 386 -33.95 10.10 -4.39
N ILE A 387 -34.76 9.28 -3.73
CA ILE A 387 -35.70 9.72 -2.68
C ILE A 387 -35.06 9.47 -1.32
N ILE A 388 -34.88 10.51 -0.52
CA ILE A 388 -34.33 10.42 0.84
C ILE A 388 -35.38 10.93 1.81
N LYS A 389 -35.68 10.17 2.86
CA LYS A 389 -36.55 10.58 3.95
C LYS A 389 -35.70 10.77 5.20
N VAL A 390 -35.85 11.93 5.83
CA VAL A 390 -35.36 12.19 7.19
C VAL A 390 -36.60 12.25 8.07
N ILE A 391 -36.70 11.32 9.01
CA ILE A 391 -37.88 11.14 9.85
C ILE A 391 -37.46 11.35 11.30
N ASP A 392 -38.40 11.85 12.07
CA ASP A 392 -38.36 11.86 13.51
C ASP A 392 -39.37 10.83 14.02
N ASP A 393 -38.88 9.64 14.36
CA ASP A 393 -39.70 8.52 14.84
C ASP A 393 -39.62 8.32 16.36
N GLU A 394 -38.77 9.11 17.03
CA GLU A 394 -38.58 9.04 18.48
C GLU A 394 -39.64 9.84 19.23
N GLY A 395 -40.01 9.35 20.41
CA GLY A 395 -40.87 10.10 21.32
C GLY A 395 -40.08 11.11 22.15
N PRO A 396 -40.71 12.15 22.72
CA PRO A 396 -40.05 12.96 23.73
C PRO A 396 -39.69 12.10 24.95
N LEU A 397 -38.41 12.02 25.30
CA LEU A 397 -37.95 11.36 26.52
C LEU A 397 -38.08 12.31 27.72
N PHE A 398 -38.62 11.78 28.83
CA PHE A 398 -38.81 12.52 30.07
C PHE A 398 -37.93 11.92 31.16
N ASN A 399 -37.01 12.71 31.73
CA ASN A 399 -36.39 12.35 33.00
C ASN A 399 -37.02 13.17 34.13
N LEU A 400 -37.55 12.50 35.14
CA LEU A 400 -38.02 13.18 36.34
C LEU A 400 -36.81 13.66 37.14
N PRO A 401 -36.83 14.88 37.69
CA PRO A 401 -35.72 15.39 38.48
C PRO A 401 -35.45 14.45 39.68
N PRO A 402 -34.17 14.25 40.06
CA PRO A 402 -33.82 13.45 41.23
C PRO A 402 -34.49 13.98 42.51
N ARG A 403 -34.82 13.06 43.42
CA ARG A 403 -35.39 13.33 44.75
C ARG A 403 -34.50 14.30 45.55
N VAL A 404 -35.08 15.32 46.20
CA VAL A 404 -34.34 16.28 47.07
C VAL A 404 -34.15 15.74 48.50
N ASP A 405 -34.66 14.56 48.80
CA ASP A 405 -34.46 13.89 50.08
C ASP A 405 -33.80 12.50 49.89
N SER A 406 -32.70 12.28 50.62
CA SER A 406 -31.95 11.02 50.81
C SER A 406 -30.93 10.58 49.73
N PRO A 407 -29.64 10.42 50.11
CA PRO A 407 -28.54 10.02 49.22
C PRO A 407 -28.45 8.51 48.92
N LEU A 408 -29.52 7.72 49.07
CA LEU A 408 -29.47 6.26 48.88
C LEU A 408 -30.68 5.73 48.09
N SER A 409 -30.55 5.60 46.77
CA SER A 409 -30.92 4.43 45.94
C SER A 409 -31.31 4.81 44.48
N PRO A 410 -30.88 4.05 43.46
CA PRO A 410 -31.28 4.25 42.06
C PRO A 410 -32.49 3.37 41.66
N VAL A 411 -33.53 3.99 41.04
CA VAL A 411 -34.48 3.51 39.97
C VAL A 411 -35.23 2.15 40.22
N PRO A 412 -36.35 1.72 39.58
CA PRO A 412 -37.41 2.30 38.73
C PRO A 412 -38.83 2.25 39.36
N CYS A 413 -39.79 2.92 38.72
CA CYS A 413 -41.26 2.77 38.89
C CYS A 413 -41.81 2.88 40.33
N LEU A 414 -42.13 4.10 40.77
CA LEU A 414 -42.74 4.36 42.07
C LEU A 414 -44.27 4.10 42.06
N SER A 415 -44.65 2.92 42.53
CA SER A 415 -45.95 2.66 43.19
C SER A 415 -45.96 3.08 44.67
N LYS A 416 -44.93 3.81 45.14
CA LYS A 416 -44.82 4.37 46.50
C LYS A 416 -44.95 5.91 46.49
N PRO A 417 -45.57 6.51 47.53
CA PRO A 417 -45.73 7.96 47.60
C PRO A 417 -44.37 8.68 47.60
N VAL A 418 -44.25 9.68 46.71
CA VAL A 418 -42.98 10.33 46.33
C VAL A 418 -42.49 11.32 47.41
N ALA A 419 -43.36 11.82 48.29
CA ALA A 419 -43.04 12.64 49.46
C ALA A 419 -44.23 12.69 50.44
N VAL A 420 -43.97 12.92 51.73
CA VAL A 420 -45.01 13.23 52.73
C VAL A 420 -44.98 14.74 53.00
N LEU A 421 -46.05 15.45 52.60
CA LEU A 421 -46.20 16.87 52.86
C LEU A 421 -46.87 17.05 54.23
N THR A 422 -46.17 17.69 55.17
CA THR A 422 -46.75 18.06 56.47
C THR A 422 -47.36 19.45 56.37
N THR A 423 -48.62 19.58 56.80
CA THR A 423 -49.31 20.88 56.84
C THR A 423 -48.83 21.71 58.02
N ASN A 424 -48.75 23.02 57.85
CA ASN A 424 -48.55 23.92 58.96
C ASN A 424 -49.68 23.72 60.00
N PRO A 425 -49.37 23.51 61.29
CA PRO A 425 -50.36 23.13 62.30
C PRO A 425 -51.38 24.23 62.63
N TYR A 426 -51.12 25.48 62.25
CA TYR A 426 -52.02 26.61 62.52
C TYR A 426 -52.77 27.08 61.27
N THR A 427 -52.22 26.90 60.08
CA THR A 427 -52.84 27.37 58.82
C THR A 427 -53.40 26.25 57.95
N CYS A 428 -53.14 24.98 58.27
CA CYS A 428 -53.54 23.79 57.51
C CYS A 428 -53.11 23.80 56.02
N LYS A 429 -52.09 24.59 55.67
CA LYS A 429 -51.55 24.68 54.31
C LYS A 429 -50.17 24.05 54.25
N ALA A 430 -49.86 23.45 53.10
CA ALA A 430 -48.54 22.97 52.75
C ALA A 430 -48.23 23.43 51.33
N ASP A 431 -47.03 23.97 51.12
CA ASP A 431 -46.55 24.33 49.80
C ASP A 431 -45.60 23.23 49.30
N TRP A 432 -45.74 22.86 48.02
CA TRP A 432 -44.85 21.91 47.38
C TRP A 432 -44.37 22.47 46.05
N ALA A 433 -43.04 22.63 45.93
CA ALA A 433 -42.43 23.06 44.69
C ALA A 433 -42.48 21.91 43.67
N VAL A 434 -43.27 22.09 42.61
CA VAL A 434 -43.27 21.15 41.49
C VAL A 434 -42.06 21.44 40.61
N LEU A 435 -41.07 20.56 40.64
CA LEU A 435 -39.94 20.64 39.73
C LEU A 435 -40.39 20.24 38.32
N LYS A 436 -40.06 21.07 37.33
CA LYS A 436 -40.26 20.71 35.92
C LYS A 436 -39.41 19.49 35.57
N PRO A 437 -39.90 18.56 34.72
CA PRO A 437 -39.07 17.49 34.14
C PRO A 437 -37.79 18.05 33.51
N ILE A 438 -36.69 17.30 33.62
CA ILE A 438 -35.44 17.60 32.90
C ILE A 438 -35.57 17.00 31.50
N PHE A 439 -35.25 17.81 30.51
CA PHE A 439 -35.28 17.42 29.11
C PHE A 439 -33.93 16.84 28.71
N VAL A 440 -33.96 15.67 28.07
CA VAL A 440 -32.82 15.19 27.27
C VAL A 440 -33.34 15.17 25.84
N PHE A 441 -33.13 16.26 25.11
CA PHE A 441 -33.53 16.34 23.72
C PHE A 441 -32.40 15.84 22.83
N VAL A 442 -32.78 15.11 21.78
CA VAL A 442 -31.93 14.94 20.60
C VAL A 442 -32.55 15.65 19.40
N CYS A 443 -33.90 15.63 19.23
CA CYS A 443 -34.52 16.14 18.00
C CYS A 443 -35.84 16.91 18.01
N PHE A 444 -36.50 17.20 19.13
CA PHE A 444 -37.75 18.00 19.11
C PHE A 444 -37.64 19.34 19.83
N GLY A 445 -38.36 20.35 19.32
CA GLY A 445 -38.78 21.52 20.09
C GLY A 445 -40.19 21.30 20.64
N VAL A 446 -40.33 20.94 21.91
CA VAL A 446 -41.67 20.81 22.53
C VAL A 446 -42.21 22.21 22.84
N THR A 447 -43.32 22.59 22.20
CA THR A 447 -43.93 23.91 22.39
C THR A 447 -44.89 23.99 23.58
N VAL A 448 -45.51 22.87 24.00
CA VAL A 448 -46.39 22.83 25.19
C VAL A 448 -46.32 21.47 25.88
N LEU A 449 -46.02 21.45 27.18
CA LEU A 449 -46.15 20.28 28.05
C LEU A 449 -47.29 20.47 29.05
N LYS A 450 -48.13 19.43 29.21
CA LYS A 450 -49.12 19.34 30.28
C LYS A 450 -48.78 18.12 31.14
N PHE A 451 -48.47 18.34 32.41
CA PHE A 451 -48.33 17.27 33.39
C PHE A 451 -49.43 17.41 34.45
N THR A 452 -49.90 16.28 34.97
CA THR A 452 -50.92 16.25 36.04
C THR A 452 -50.29 15.77 37.33
N VAL A 453 -50.33 16.61 38.36
CA VAL A 453 -49.96 16.22 39.73
C VAL A 453 -51.20 15.63 40.39
N LYS A 454 -51.09 14.42 40.95
CA LYS A 454 -52.15 13.79 41.74
C LYS A 454 -51.69 13.65 43.18
N PHE A 455 -52.51 14.12 44.11
CA PHE A 455 -52.32 13.90 45.54
C PHE A 455 -53.22 12.76 46.00
N LYS A 456 -52.70 11.91 46.88
CA LYS A 456 -53.50 10.94 47.63
C LYS A 456 -53.29 11.22 49.11
N LYS A 457 -54.38 11.27 49.88
CA LYS A 457 -54.30 11.33 51.34
C LYS A 457 -53.56 10.08 51.83
N ALA A 458 -52.52 10.26 52.64
CA ALA A 458 -51.83 9.14 53.26
C ALA A 458 -52.83 8.32 54.10
N PRO A 459 -52.74 6.98 54.09
CA PRO A 459 -53.63 6.11 54.84
C PRO A 459 -53.56 6.37 56.35
#